data_AF-A0A5C2HIJ5-F1
#
_entry.id   AF-A0A5C2HIJ5-F1
#
_cell.length_a   1.000
_cell.length_b   1.000
_cell.length_c   1.000
_cell.angle_alpha   90.00
_cell.angle_beta   90.00
_cell.angle_gamma   90.00
#
_symmetry.space_group_name_H-M   'P 1'
#
loop_
_entity.id
_entity.type
_entity.pdbx_description
1 polymer ?
#
loop_
_entity_poly.entity_id
_entity_poly.type
_entity_poly.pdbx_seq_one_letter_code
_entity_poly.pdbx_strand_id
1 'polypeptide(L)'
;MRSPDDVKKLPAALQKWDIIYVPQPSMKNFPNYEKDDLVLSSNLIDANVFSVDGDKLIVNSLYPELIKLLEQHKFTPIPVQHRHRQLVSGGFHCFTLDTVREGGLERYF
;
A
#
# COMPACT_ATOMS: atom_id res chain seq x y z
N MET A 1 -0.36 -8.13 3.14
CA MET A 1 -1.27 -9.08 3.83
C MET A 1 -1.52 -8.63 5.28
N ARG A 2 -2.58 -9.09 5.96
CA ARG A 2 -2.85 -8.73 7.37
C ARG A 2 -2.32 -9.76 8.38
N SER A 3 -2.42 -11.06 8.09
CA SER A 3 -1.83 -12.10 8.94
C SER A 3 -1.37 -13.33 8.13
N PRO A 4 -0.51 -14.19 8.68
CA PRO A 4 -0.07 -15.43 8.00
C PRO A 4 -1.22 -16.37 7.65
N ASP A 5 -2.29 -16.39 8.43
CA ASP A 5 -3.46 -17.23 8.16
C ASP A 5 -4.20 -16.83 6.88
N ASP A 6 -4.07 -15.58 6.44
CA ASP A 6 -4.67 -15.13 5.19
C ASP A 6 -3.98 -15.73 3.95
N VAL A 7 -2.71 -16.17 4.07
CA VAL A 7 -1.98 -16.78 2.94
C VAL A 7 -2.68 -18.04 2.45
N LYS A 8 -3.26 -18.83 3.37
CA LYS A 8 -4.01 -20.06 3.03
C LYS A 8 -5.26 -19.79 2.20
N LYS A 9 -5.76 -18.56 2.21
CA LYS A 9 -6.95 -18.11 1.47
C LYS A 9 -6.60 -17.61 0.06
N LEU A 10 -5.32 -17.40 -0.24
CA LEU A 10 -4.89 -16.96 -1.57
C LEU A 10 -4.99 -18.09 -2.60
N PRO A 11 -5.13 -17.76 -3.90
CA PRO A 11 -4.93 -18.71 -4.98
C PRO A 11 -3.58 -19.43 -4.85
N ALA A 12 -3.54 -20.73 -5.17
CA ALA A 12 -2.37 -21.59 -4.94
C ALA A 12 -1.06 -21.06 -5.56
N ALA A 13 -1.14 -20.38 -6.71
CA ALA A 13 0.02 -19.80 -7.37
C ALA A 13 0.67 -18.66 -6.54
N LEU A 14 -0.14 -17.87 -5.82
CA LEU A 14 0.33 -16.76 -4.98
C LEU A 14 0.81 -17.20 -3.60
N GLN A 15 0.46 -18.41 -3.14
CA GLN A 15 0.92 -18.94 -1.86
C GLN A 15 2.45 -19.19 -1.82
N LYS A 16 3.09 -19.26 -3.00
CA LYS A 16 4.53 -19.46 -3.15
C LYS A 16 5.34 -18.15 -3.16
N TRP A 17 4.66 -17.01 -3.26
CA TRP A 17 5.32 -15.72 -3.35
C TRP A 17 5.82 -15.24 -1.98
N ASP A 18 6.82 -14.39 -1.99
CA ASP A 18 7.24 -13.67 -0.78
C ASP A 18 6.12 -12.73 -0.33
N ILE A 19 5.70 -12.84 0.93
CA ILE A 19 4.58 -12.09 1.49
C ILE A 19 5.07 -11.01 2.43
N ILE A 20 4.68 -9.76 2.14
CA ILE A 20 4.91 -8.61 3.00
C ILE A 20 3.63 -8.33 3.82
N TYR A 21 3.78 -8.27 5.14
CA TYR A 21 2.67 -8.02 6.08
C TYR A 21 2.63 -6.54 6.45
N VAL A 22 1.54 -5.86 6.09
CA VAL A 22 1.41 -4.42 6.29
C VAL A 22 1.26 -4.13 7.79
N PRO A 23 2.10 -3.26 8.39
CA PRO A 23 2.05 -2.97 9.82
C PRO A 23 0.81 -2.13 10.12
N GLN A 24 0.36 -2.03 11.36
CA GLN A 24 -0.70 -1.06 11.69
C GLN A 24 -0.13 0.38 11.66
N PRO A 25 -0.84 1.36 11.11
CA PRO A 25 -0.38 2.75 11.12
C PRO A 25 -0.51 3.33 12.54
N SER A 26 0.49 4.12 12.95
CA SER A 26 0.32 5.00 14.11
C SER A 26 -0.66 6.11 13.75
N MET A 27 -1.84 6.11 14.37
CA MET A 27 -2.86 7.13 14.12
C MET A 27 -2.39 8.55 14.49
N LYS A 28 -1.34 8.69 15.30
CA LYS A 28 -0.74 10.00 15.63
C LYS A 28 -0.18 10.73 14.40
N ASN A 29 0.16 9.99 13.35
CA ASN A 29 0.73 10.56 12.13
C ASN A 29 -0.34 11.03 11.13
N PHE A 30 -1.61 10.70 11.39
CA PHE A 30 -2.74 10.99 10.50
C PHE A 30 -3.72 11.97 11.14
N PRO A 31 -4.53 12.68 10.32
CA PRO A 31 -5.67 13.43 10.85
C PRO A 31 -6.61 12.51 11.63
N ASN A 32 -7.06 12.97 12.80
CA ASN A 32 -8.19 12.36 13.49
C ASN A 32 -9.48 12.85 12.83
N TYR A 33 -10.39 11.93 12.55
CA TYR A 33 -11.72 12.23 12.07
C TYR A 33 -12.71 12.05 13.22
N GLU A 34 -13.65 12.98 13.33
CA GLU A 34 -14.71 12.94 14.32
C GLU A 34 -15.81 11.95 13.91
N LYS A 35 -16.71 11.60 14.84
CA LYS A 35 -17.78 10.62 14.57
C LYS A 35 -18.72 11.02 13.43
N ASP A 36 -18.89 12.31 13.19
CA ASP A 36 -19.78 12.84 12.15
C ASP A 36 -19.07 13.00 10.79
N ASP A 37 -17.75 12.76 10.73
CA ASP A 37 -17.00 12.81 9.49
C ASP A 37 -17.28 11.58 8.62
N LEU A 38 -17.41 11.80 7.31
CA LEU A 38 -17.62 10.75 6.34
C LEU A 38 -16.32 9.96 6.08
N VAL A 39 -16.05 8.96 6.93
CA VAL A 39 -14.91 8.05 6.77
C VAL A 39 -15.28 6.92 5.79
N LEU A 40 -14.78 7.01 4.56
CA LEU A 40 -15.15 6.09 3.47
C LEU A 40 -14.20 4.89 3.33
N SER A 41 -13.09 4.85 4.05
CA SER A 41 -12.10 3.77 3.91
C SER A 41 -11.42 3.39 5.23
N SER A 42 -10.81 2.21 5.25
CA SER A 42 -10.12 1.69 6.44
C SER A 42 -8.82 2.45 6.74
N ASN A 43 -8.32 2.32 7.97
CA ASN A 43 -7.03 2.86 8.38
C ASN A 43 -5.86 2.34 7.52
N LEU A 44 -6.00 1.15 6.90
CA LEU A 44 -5.00 0.53 6.02
C LEU A 44 -5.07 0.97 4.55
N ILE A 45 -5.87 1.99 4.20
CA ILE A 45 -5.97 2.46 2.80
C ILE A 45 -4.61 2.85 2.22
N ASP A 46 -3.63 3.29 3.02
CA ASP A 46 -2.30 3.66 2.52
C ASP A 46 -1.43 2.47 2.09
N ALA A 47 -1.87 1.23 2.33
CA ALA A 47 -1.29 0.06 1.67
C ALA A 47 -1.53 0.07 0.15
N ASN A 48 -2.47 0.90 -0.32
CA ASN A 48 -2.72 1.21 -1.71
C ASN A 48 -1.63 2.17 -2.24
N VAL A 49 -0.42 1.64 -2.34
CA VAL A 49 0.77 2.29 -2.89
C VAL A 49 0.71 2.28 -4.42
N PHE A 50 1.55 3.08 -5.07
CA PHE A 50 1.71 3.02 -6.53
C PHE A 50 3.13 2.56 -6.88
N SER A 51 3.26 1.38 -7.49
CA SER A 51 4.54 0.89 -8.03
C SER A 51 4.88 1.63 -9.31
N VAL A 52 6.02 2.33 -9.30
CA VAL A 52 6.57 3.03 -10.47
C VAL A 52 7.30 2.02 -11.36
N ASP A 53 8.17 1.21 -10.75
CA ASP A 53 8.91 0.13 -11.38
C ASP A 53 9.10 -1.04 -10.38
N GLY A 54 10.02 -1.96 -10.69
CA GLY A 54 10.26 -3.17 -9.90
C GLY A 54 10.78 -2.92 -8.47
N ASP A 55 11.35 -1.74 -8.18
CA ASP A 55 11.86 -1.40 -6.84
C ASP A 55 11.30 -0.09 -6.27
N LYS A 56 10.84 0.86 -7.09
CA LYS A 56 10.34 2.17 -6.65
C LYS A 56 8.84 2.18 -6.46
N LEU A 57 8.41 2.69 -5.31
CA LEU A 57 7.01 2.73 -4.89
C LEU A 57 6.67 4.12 -4.34
N ILE A 58 5.61 4.76 -4.82
CA ILE A 58 5.06 5.97 -4.18
C ILE A 58 4.23 5.54 -2.98
N VAL A 59 4.54 6.12 -1.82
CA VAL A 59 3.95 5.77 -0.52
C VAL A 59 3.59 7.02 0.26
N ASN A 60 2.64 6.89 1.21
CA ASN A 60 2.23 8.05 1.99
C ASN A 60 3.32 8.39 3.01
N SER A 61 3.82 9.63 2.97
CA SER A 61 4.86 10.10 3.89
C SER A 61 4.41 10.07 5.37
N LEU A 62 3.10 10.02 5.63
CA LEU A 62 2.52 9.88 6.96
C LEU A 62 2.52 8.44 7.50
N TYR A 63 3.02 7.47 6.73
CA TYR A 63 3.08 6.06 7.11
C TYR A 63 4.52 5.54 7.24
N PRO A 64 5.32 6.07 8.19
CA PRO A 64 6.73 5.73 8.33
C PRO A 64 6.96 4.24 8.63
N GLU A 65 5.99 3.56 9.26
CA GLU A 65 6.06 2.12 9.53
C GLU A 65 6.08 1.30 8.23
N LEU A 66 5.27 1.70 7.24
CA LEU A 66 5.25 1.06 5.92
C LEU A 66 6.52 1.37 5.13
N ILE A 67 6.99 2.62 5.17
CA ILE A 67 8.25 3.04 4.52
C ILE A 67 9.41 2.15 5.00
N LYS A 68 9.59 2.05 6.33
CA LYS A 68 10.65 1.25 6.92
C LYS A 68 10.55 -0.24 6.55
N LEU A 69 9.33 -0.79 6.52
CA LEU A 69 9.12 -2.17 6.09
C LEU A 69 9.55 -2.38 4.64
N LEU A 70 9.17 -1.49 3.73
CA LEU A 70 9.51 -1.60 2.31
C LEU A 70 11.04 -1.47 2.08
N GLU A 71 11.71 -0.57 2.80
CA GLU A 71 13.18 -0.45 2.78
C GLU A 71 13.88 -1.75 3.24
N GLN A 72 13.35 -2.39 4.30
CA GLN A 72 13.86 -3.70 4.76
C GLN A 72 13.74 -4.78 3.69
N HIS A 73 12.68 -4.72 2.88
CA HIS A 73 12.42 -5.58 1.72
C HIS A 73 13.09 -5.11 0.42
N LYS A 74 14.04 -4.16 0.49
CA LYS A 74 14.86 -3.68 -0.64
C LYS A 74 14.09 -2.91 -1.71
N PHE A 75 12.91 -2.40 -1.39
CA PHE A 75 12.26 -1.38 -2.20
C PHE A 75 12.85 0.00 -1.91
N THR A 76 12.61 0.93 -2.84
CA THR A 76 12.96 2.36 -2.78
C THR A 76 11.66 3.18 -2.65
N PRO A 77 11.17 3.46 -1.43
CA PRO A 77 9.94 4.21 -1.26
C PRO A 77 10.14 5.69 -1.60
N ILE A 78 9.20 6.27 -2.33
CA ILE A 78 9.13 7.69 -2.70
C ILE A 78 8.01 8.31 -1.84
N PRO A 79 8.34 8.99 -0.74
CA PRO A 79 7.34 9.52 0.17
C PRO A 79 6.63 10.73 -0.44
N VAL A 80 5.31 10.66 -0.55
CA VAL A 80 4.44 11.75 -0.98
C VAL A 80 3.35 11.97 0.07
N GLN A 81 3.09 13.23 0.42
CA GLN A 81 2.13 13.54 1.46
C GLN A 81 0.70 13.47 0.93
N HIS A 82 -0.12 12.60 1.52
CA HIS A 82 -1.55 12.53 1.23
C HIS A 82 -2.38 12.46 2.53
N ARG A 83 -2.91 13.60 2.98
CA ARG A 83 -3.54 13.74 4.31
C ARG A 83 -4.96 13.22 4.40
N HIS A 84 -5.82 13.56 3.44
CA HIS A 84 -7.27 13.35 3.51
C HIS A 84 -7.74 12.04 2.87
N ARG A 85 -6.89 11.02 2.93
CA ARG A 85 -7.08 9.71 2.30
C ARG A 85 -8.40 9.00 2.61
N GLN A 86 -8.91 9.18 3.82
CA GLN A 86 -10.11 8.47 4.26
C GLN A 86 -11.40 9.13 3.76
N LEU A 87 -11.38 10.45 3.58
CA LEU A 87 -12.49 11.22 3.04
C LEU A 87 -12.62 11.05 1.53
N VAL A 88 -11.49 10.92 0.82
CA VAL A 88 -11.46 10.73 -0.64
C VAL A 88 -11.44 9.23 -1.01
N SER A 89 -11.43 8.34 -0.01
CA SER A 89 -11.50 6.88 -0.15
C SER A 89 -10.48 6.27 -1.13
N GLY A 90 -9.24 6.74 -1.14
CA GLY A 90 -8.23 6.23 -2.06
C GLY A 90 -6.80 6.40 -1.57
N GLY A 91 -5.94 5.45 -1.95
CA GLY A 91 -4.49 5.62 -1.94
C GLY A 91 -3.97 5.94 -3.34
N PHE A 92 -2.65 5.93 -3.51
CA PHE A 92 -2.03 6.38 -4.75
C PHE A 92 -2.44 5.57 -5.98
N HIS A 93 -2.62 4.25 -5.87
CA HIS A 93 -3.08 3.44 -7.00
C HIS A 93 -4.56 3.67 -7.34
N CYS A 94 -5.41 4.09 -6.39
CA CYS A 94 -6.78 4.49 -6.71
C CYS A 94 -6.88 5.78 -7.54
N PHE A 95 -5.87 6.65 -7.48
CA PHE A 95 -5.90 7.96 -8.16
C PHE A 95 -5.17 7.95 -9.50
N THR A 96 -4.52 6.86 -9.84
CA THR A 96 -3.71 6.73 -11.04
C THR A 96 -4.27 5.64 -11.95
N LEU A 97 -3.98 5.81 -13.24
CA LEU A 97 -4.19 4.79 -14.26
C LEU A 97 -2.89 4.70 -15.06
N ASP A 98 -2.18 3.60 -14.93
CA ASP A 98 -0.96 3.32 -15.66
C ASP A 98 -1.28 2.86 -17.08
N THR A 99 -1.11 3.75 -18.05
CA THR A 99 -1.44 3.47 -19.46
C THR A 99 -0.30 2.83 -20.24
N VAL A 100 0.94 3.01 -19.77
CA VAL A 100 2.15 2.47 -20.41
C VAL A 100 3.15 2.10 -19.31
N ARG A 101 3.73 0.90 -19.40
CA ARG A 101 4.89 0.45 -18.64
C ARG A 101 5.90 -0.18 -19.59
N GLU A 102 7.17 0.05 -19.33
CA GLU A 102 8.24 -0.62 -20.07
C GLU A 102 8.35 -2.08 -19.64
N GLY A 103 8.36 -3.00 -20.60
CA GLY A 103 8.41 -4.44 -20.35
C GLY A 103 7.83 -5.29 -21.49
N GLY A 104 7.81 -6.60 -21.28
CA GLY A 104 7.22 -7.58 -22.18
C GLY A 104 6.15 -8.43 -21.50
N LEU A 105 5.49 -9.31 -22.27
CA LEU A 105 4.58 -10.30 -21.70
C LEU A 105 5.37 -11.42 -21.04
N GLU A 106 5.19 -11.60 -19.74
CA GLU A 106 5.90 -12.60 -18.94
C GLU A 106 4.92 -13.44 -18.11
N ARG A 107 5.43 -14.54 -17.55
CA ARG A 107 4.69 -15.46 -16.69
C ARG A 107 5.37 -15.56 -15.33
N TYR A 108 4.66 -15.13 -14.28
CA TYR A 108 5.17 -15.08 -12.90
C TYR A 108 4.65 -16.25 -12.02
N PHE A 109 4.13 -17.32 -12.65
CA PHE A 109 3.50 -18.47 -12.01
C PHE A 109 3.78 -19.81 -12.71
#